data_AF-A0A251WGX8-F1
#
_entry.id   AF-A0A251WGX8-F1
#
_cell.length_a   1.000
_cell.length_b   1.000
_cell.length_c   1.000
_cell.angle_alpha   90.00
_cell.angle_beta   90.00
_cell.angle_gamma   90.00
#
_symmetry.space_group_name_H-M   'P 1'
#
loop_
_entity.id
_entity.type
_entity.pdbx_description
1 polymer ?
#
loop_
_entity_poly.entity_id
_entity_poly.type
_entity_poly.pdbx_seq_one_letter_code
_entity_poly.pdbx_strand_id
1 'polypeptide(L)'
;MAGSPAEFVAGVVWARVIDRWEGQDLPPHLKTIRDRLLRRGEERMGRLLGVYQQVLAAGEEGIAADESEEQLELRLTGLVVRREGRLRLYNRIYGAVFDGGWVDRALGELRPYGAAIAAWLASAGRDESRLLRGRALQDARGWAEGKRLGDDDYRFLDASQELERREMQTLLAAEQEANQILTTAREQAETELAEANQELAGVNRRAKRQATVGGAVLAASLLVAGLAGVGAMTAGRDRDSARQEVQNSQQEKSKLETEKLTLDQKLQSTQQKEKQAQQKVTLAQKQFQQAQQNLVTAKRNVEAANQQMQGALAAAQAAQQKEQQANQQLAGANQKIAAADARLQNAQQQATKAQQQADAAATVAKDAGQKTEFANQMLEAVGIQVDGAKAQARVVAGQELLGLVQGIRAAGKYQQLSAKLKGTNQQPTPEWMEAKLQTQAVLTNVYGIQERNSVKSNQGSVRSVNFSPDGKTIVSGGYDGT
;
A
#
# COMPACT_ATOMS: atom_id res chain seq x y z
N MET A 1 -34.24 14.34 -22.18
CA MET A 1 -34.69 15.07 -20.98
C MET A 1 -33.51 15.87 -20.47
N ALA A 2 -33.51 17.19 -20.68
CA ALA A 2 -32.48 18.05 -20.11
C ALA A 2 -32.88 18.32 -18.65
N GLY A 3 -32.03 17.92 -17.70
CA GLY A 3 -32.23 18.22 -16.28
C GLY A 3 -32.32 19.72 -16.03
N SER A 4 -32.87 20.11 -14.90
CA SER A 4 -32.97 21.51 -14.50
C SER A 4 -31.58 22.18 -14.44
N PRO A 5 -31.47 23.51 -14.60
CA PRO A 5 -30.19 24.21 -14.46
C PRO A 5 -29.47 23.91 -13.13
N ALA A 6 -30.22 23.65 -12.05
CA ALA A 6 -29.68 23.25 -10.76
C ALA A 6 -29.01 21.87 -10.78
N GLU A 7 -29.63 20.89 -11.44
CA GLU A 7 -29.07 19.54 -11.60
C GLU A 7 -27.81 19.57 -12.48
N PHE A 8 -27.81 20.40 -13.53
CA PHE A 8 -26.63 20.61 -14.36
C PHE A 8 -25.47 21.18 -13.55
N VAL A 9 -25.70 22.25 -12.77
CA VAL A 9 -24.68 22.84 -11.89
C VAL A 9 -24.18 21.82 -10.86
N ALA A 10 -25.09 21.08 -10.22
CA ALA A 10 -24.71 20.03 -9.27
C ALA A 10 -23.83 18.95 -9.92
N GLY A 11 -24.17 18.50 -11.12
CA GLY A 11 -23.38 17.53 -11.88
C GLY A 11 -21.98 18.04 -12.25
N VAL A 12 -21.88 19.31 -12.65
CA VAL A 12 -20.58 19.95 -12.95
C VAL A 12 -19.72 20.07 -11.70
N VAL A 13 -20.29 20.55 -10.59
CA VAL A 13 -19.58 20.68 -9.30
C VAL A 13 -19.10 19.31 -8.82
N TRP A 14 -19.94 18.28 -8.92
CA TRP A 14 -19.55 16.93 -8.53
C TRP A 14 -18.38 16.43 -9.39
N ALA A 15 -18.49 16.45 -10.71
CA ALA A 15 -17.48 15.90 -11.60
C ALA A 15 -16.14 16.66 -11.60
N ARG A 16 -16.17 17.98 -11.39
CA ARG A 16 -14.99 18.85 -11.51
C ARG A 16 -14.35 19.25 -10.18
N VAL A 17 -15.08 19.17 -9.07
CA VAL A 17 -14.62 19.69 -7.76
C VAL A 17 -14.65 18.63 -6.66
N ILE A 18 -15.65 17.74 -6.63
CA ILE A 18 -15.83 16.78 -5.52
C ILE A 18 -15.21 15.42 -5.87
N ASP A 19 -15.57 14.85 -7.02
CA ASP A 19 -15.05 13.56 -7.46
C ASP A 19 -13.54 13.66 -7.74
N ARG A 20 -12.76 12.73 -7.18
CA ARG A 20 -11.30 12.68 -7.31
C ARG A 20 -10.62 14.05 -7.11
N TRP A 21 -11.12 14.85 -6.17
CA TRP A 21 -10.68 16.22 -5.93
C TRP A 21 -9.17 16.33 -5.70
N GLU A 22 -8.53 15.32 -5.10
CA GLU A 22 -7.07 15.27 -4.90
C GLU A 22 -6.28 15.33 -6.21
N GLY A 23 -6.84 14.90 -7.34
CA GLY A 23 -6.21 15.03 -8.65
C GLY A 23 -6.53 16.34 -9.38
N GLN A 24 -7.61 17.02 -8.99
CA GLN A 24 -8.20 18.13 -9.76
C GLN A 24 -8.03 19.51 -9.11
N ASP A 25 -7.60 19.58 -7.84
CA ASP A 25 -7.43 20.82 -7.06
C ASP A 25 -6.27 21.71 -7.57
N LEU A 26 -6.56 22.50 -8.61
CA LEU A 26 -5.67 23.42 -9.30
C LEU A 26 -6.34 24.80 -9.51
N PRO A 27 -5.86 25.89 -8.88
CA PRO A 27 -4.77 25.94 -7.90
C PRO A 27 -5.14 25.23 -6.58
N PRO A 28 -4.13 24.75 -5.80
CA PRO A 28 -4.36 23.91 -4.64
C PRO A 28 -5.02 24.67 -3.48
N HIS A 29 -6.28 24.37 -3.21
CA HIS A 29 -7.05 24.92 -2.10
C HIS A 29 -7.48 23.81 -1.13
N LEU A 30 -8.18 22.79 -1.64
CA LEU A 30 -8.65 21.65 -0.84
C LEU A 30 -7.47 20.87 -0.25
N LYS A 31 -6.38 20.68 -1.00
CA LYS A 31 -5.15 20.04 -0.50
C LYS A 31 -4.53 20.84 0.62
N THR A 32 -4.55 22.17 0.51
CA THR A 32 -4.02 23.05 1.56
C THR A 32 -4.83 22.93 2.84
N ILE A 33 -6.16 22.81 2.74
CA ILE A 33 -7.05 22.59 3.88
C ILE A 33 -6.76 21.22 4.53
N ARG A 34 -6.72 20.16 3.71
CA ARG A 34 -6.38 18.80 4.16
C ARG A 34 -5.03 18.77 4.87
N ASP A 35 -4.00 19.31 4.24
CA ASP A 35 -2.66 19.29 4.79
C ASP A 35 -2.58 20.12 6.08
N ARG A 36 -3.37 21.21 6.22
CA ARG A 36 -3.47 21.97 7.49
C ARG A 36 -4.17 21.17 8.60
N LEU A 37 -5.19 20.38 8.27
CA LEU A 37 -5.82 19.46 9.22
C LEU A 37 -4.85 18.36 9.68
N LEU A 38 -4.01 17.86 8.76
CA LEU A 38 -3.13 16.71 9.02
C LEU A 38 -1.71 17.07 9.50
N ARG A 39 -1.19 18.29 9.25
CA ARG A 39 0.22 18.64 9.54
C ARG A 39 0.55 18.97 10.99
N ARG A 40 -0.41 19.35 11.83
CA ARG A 40 -0.10 19.93 13.17
C ARG A 40 0.16 18.92 14.29
N GLY A 41 0.44 17.66 13.93
CA GLY A 41 0.90 16.61 14.85
C GLY A 41 -0.21 15.64 15.25
N GLU A 42 0.16 14.36 15.38
CA GLU A 42 -0.74 13.26 15.75
C GLU A 42 -1.46 13.49 17.10
N GLU A 43 -0.91 14.34 17.97
CA GLU A 43 -1.42 14.58 19.32
C GLU A 43 -2.76 15.31 19.39
N ARG A 44 -3.07 16.19 18.43
CA ARG A 44 -4.30 17.03 18.44
C ARG A 44 -5.23 16.76 17.28
N MET A 45 -4.75 16.04 16.26
CA MET A 45 -5.51 15.72 15.06
C MET A 45 -6.82 14.99 15.38
N GLY A 46 -6.79 14.04 16.34
CA GLY A 46 -7.97 13.27 16.74
C GLY A 46 -9.11 14.13 17.27
N ARG A 47 -8.83 15.06 18.20
CA ARG A 47 -9.86 15.97 18.74
C ARG A 47 -10.35 16.98 17.71
N LEU A 48 -9.45 17.52 16.88
CA LEU A 48 -9.82 18.47 15.82
C LEU A 48 -10.80 17.83 14.81
N LEU A 49 -10.50 16.60 14.37
CA LEU A 49 -11.37 15.81 13.50
C LEU A 49 -12.67 15.41 14.21
N GLY A 50 -12.64 15.11 15.51
CA GLY A 50 -13.83 14.84 16.31
C GLY A 50 -14.79 16.04 16.39
N VAL A 51 -14.27 17.25 16.62
CA VAL A 51 -15.10 18.48 16.61
C VAL A 51 -15.68 18.72 15.21
N TYR A 52 -14.90 18.48 14.15
CA TYR A 52 -15.40 18.58 12.79
C TYR A 52 -16.49 17.53 12.48
N GLN A 53 -16.36 16.30 13.00
CA GLN A 53 -17.38 15.26 12.88
C GLN A 53 -18.70 15.69 13.55
N GLN A 54 -18.64 16.36 14.71
CA GLN A 54 -19.83 16.93 15.36
C GLN A 54 -20.47 18.04 14.52
N VAL A 55 -19.67 18.90 13.86
CA VAL A 55 -20.18 19.92 12.93
C VAL A 55 -20.87 19.28 11.73
N LEU A 56 -20.30 18.20 11.17
CA LEU A 56 -20.91 17.45 10.06
C LEU A 56 -22.24 16.81 10.49
N ALA A 57 -22.28 16.18 11.67
CA ALA A 57 -23.48 15.55 12.20
C ALA A 57 -24.60 16.57 12.50
N ALA A 58 -24.25 17.77 12.97
CA ALA A 58 -25.19 18.85 13.23
C ALA A 58 -25.69 19.55 11.94
N GLY A 59 -25.05 19.30 10.79
CA GLY A 59 -25.48 19.84 9.50
C GLY A 59 -25.61 21.37 9.47
N GLU A 60 -26.72 21.87 8.92
CA GLU A 60 -26.97 23.31 8.80
C GLU A 60 -27.24 24.00 10.16
N GLU A 61 -27.69 23.25 11.18
CA GLU A 61 -27.92 23.81 12.51
C GLU A 61 -26.60 24.23 13.15
N GLY A 62 -25.55 23.43 12.96
CA GLY A 62 -24.23 23.62 13.54
C GLY A 62 -24.19 23.46 15.06
N ILE A 63 -22.98 23.37 15.61
CA ILE A 63 -22.76 23.23 17.06
C ILE A 63 -22.61 24.60 17.73
N ALA A 64 -22.76 24.68 19.05
CA ALA A 64 -22.53 25.93 19.78
C ALA A 64 -21.08 26.39 19.64
N ALA A 65 -20.86 27.68 19.36
CA ALA A 65 -19.52 28.24 19.30
C ALA A 65 -19.00 28.50 20.71
N ASP A 66 -18.11 27.64 21.20
CA ASP A 66 -17.56 27.68 22.56
C ASP A 66 -16.20 28.38 22.66
N GLU A 67 -15.64 28.80 21.51
CA GLU A 67 -14.32 29.43 21.40
C GLU A 67 -13.16 28.59 21.97
N SER A 68 -13.36 27.27 22.07
CA SER A 68 -12.26 26.35 22.35
C SER A 68 -11.15 26.47 21.31
N GLU A 69 -9.92 26.16 21.74
CA GLU A 69 -8.72 26.19 20.90
C GLU A 69 -8.94 25.39 19.61
N GLU A 70 -9.60 24.23 19.72
CA GLU A 70 -9.91 23.36 18.58
C GLU A 70 -10.94 23.99 17.61
N GLN A 71 -11.99 24.65 18.13
CA GLN A 71 -12.93 25.37 17.27
C GLN A 71 -12.27 26.56 16.57
N LEU A 72 -11.37 27.28 17.26
CA LEU A 72 -10.58 28.36 16.66
C LEU A 72 -9.66 27.83 15.57
N GLU A 73 -8.98 26.72 15.80
CA GLU A 73 -8.12 26.05 14.82
C GLU A 73 -8.91 25.58 13.59
N LEU A 74 -10.05 24.92 13.77
CA LEU A 74 -10.92 24.54 12.66
C LEU A 74 -11.36 25.76 11.84
N ARG A 75 -11.65 26.89 12.49
CA ARG A 75 -11.97 28.15 11.76
C ARG A 75 -10.80 28.67 10.95
N LEU A 76 -9.57 28.55 11.46
CA LEU A 76 -8.35 28.96 10.74
C LEU A 76 -8.05 28.07 9.52
N THR A 77 -8.57 26.84 9.48
CA THR A 77 -8.53 26.02 8.25
C THR A 77 -9.47 26.52 7.15
N GLY A 78 -10.48 27.31 7.50
CA GLY A 78 -11.52 27.77 6.57
C GLY A 78 -12.62 26.74 6.31
N LEU A 79 -12.61 25.56 6.96
CA LEU A 79 -13.66 24.55 6.85
C LEU A 79 -14.98 24.98 7.47
N VAL A 80 -14.88 25.71 8.59
CA VAL A 80 -16.02 26.11 9.41
C VAL A 80 -16.01 27.61 9.66
N VAL A 81 -17.20 28.16 9.86
CA VAL A 81 -17.44 29.57 10.11
C VAL A 81 -18.36 29.72 11.32
N ARG A 82 -18.15 30.79 12.09
CA ARG A 82 -19.08 31.18 13.13
C ARG A 82 -20.19 32.06 12.54
N ARG A 83 -21.43 31.62 12.66
CA ARG A 83 -22.64 32.37 12.27
C ARG A 83 -23.66 32.24 13.39
N GLU A 84 -24.21 33.37 13.85
CA GLU A 84 -25.28 33.38 14.86
C GLU A 84 -24.90 32.64 16.16
N GLY A 85 -23.64 32.74 16.59
CA GLY A 85 -23.17 32.05 17.79
C GLY A 85 -23.01 30.53 17.63
N ARG A 86 -23.14 29.99 16.41
CA ARG A 86 -22.91 28.58 16.09
C ARG A 86 -21.78 28.39 15.10
N LEU A 87 -21.10 27.24 15.20
CA LEU A 87 -20.07 26.79 14.29
C LEU A 87 -20.72 25.92 13.20
N ARG A 88 -20.69 26.41 11.96
CA ARG A 88 -21.29 25.77 10.77
C ARG A 88 -20.24 25.56 9.69
N LEU A 89 -20.50 24.66 8.74
CA LEU A 89 -19.65 24.51 7.56
C LEU A 89 -19.57 25.83 6.79
N TYR A 90 -18.36 26.23 6.39
CA TYR A 90 -18.15 27.44 5.59
C TYR A 90 -18.75 27.29 4.19
N ASN A 91 -18.59 26.10 3.58
CA ASN A 91 -19.08 25.79 2.26
C ASN A 91 -19.54 24.33 2.18
N ARG A 92 -20.67 24.09 1.51
CA ARG A 92 -21.21 22.75 1.26
C ARG A 92 -20.25 21.86 0.46
N ILE A 93 -19.42 22.45 -0.40
CA ILE A 93 -18.37 21.72 -1.13
C ILE A 93 -17.37 21.10 -0.15
N TYR A 94 -17.03 21.79 0.94
CA TYR A 94 -16.11 21.24 1.94
C TYR A 94 -16.74 20.06 2.69
N GLY A 95 -18.03 20.15 3.04
CA GLY A 95 -18.75 19.02 3.64
C GLY A 95 -18.94 17.82 2.70
N ALA A 96 -18.91 18.05 1.39
CA ALA A 96 -18.98 16.98 0.40
C ALA A 96 -17.60 16.36 0.06
N VAL A 97 -16.52 17.12 0.25
CA VAL A 97 -15.13 16.68 0.02
C VAL A 97 -14.55 16.02 1.28
N PHE A 98 -14.69 16.69 2.42
CA PHE A 98 -14.32 16.23 3.74
C PHE A 98 -15.58 15.75 4.45
N ASP A 99 -16.20 14.73 3.90
CA ASP A 99 -17.42 14.14 4.43
C ASP A 99 -17.13 13.23 5.65
N GLY A 100 -18.19 12.67 6.25
CA GLY A 100 -18.05 11.77 7.39
C GLY A 100 -17.17 10.55 7.08
N GLY A 101 -17.28 9.99 5.87
CA GLY A 101 -16.47 8.84 5.47
C GLY A 101 -14.98 9.17 5.27
N TRP A 102 -14.65 10.39 4.88
CA TRP A 102 -13.28 10.88 4.88
C TRP A 102 -12.75 11.03 6.30
N VAL A 103 -13.52 11.63 7.20
CA VAL A 103 -13.14 11.81 8.62
C VAL A 103 -12.95 10.46 9.31
N ASP A 104 -13.85 9.50 9.10
CA ASP A 104 -13.77 8.17 9.69
C ASP A 104 -12.52 7.41 9.24
N ARG A 105 -12.14 7.54 7.96
CA ARG A 105 -10.89 6.97 7.44
C ARG A 105 -9.67 7.64 8.05
N ALA A 106 -9.64 8.97 8.10
CA ALA A 106 -8.53 9.72 8.70
C ALA A 106 -8.35 9.37 10.19
N LEU A 107 -9.45 9.24 10.93
CA LEU A 107 -9.43 8.80 12.33
C LEU A 107 -9.04 7.32 12.48
N GLY A 108 -9.46 6.47 11.54
CA GLY A 108 -9.13 5.05 11.51
C GLY A 108 -7.64 4.77 11.26
N GLU A 109 -7.01 5.55 10.37
CA GLU A 109 -5.58 5.47 10.10
C GLU A 109 -4.72 5.99 11.25
N LEU A 110 -5.24 6.97 12.01
CA LEU A 110 -4.52 7.58 13.13
C LEU A 110 -4.47 6.67 14.37
N ARG A 111 -5.51 5.87 14.61
CA ARG A 111 -5.72 5.14 15.88
C ARG A 111 -5.42 3.65 15.73
N PRO A 112 -4.58 3.05 16.61
CA PRO A 112 -4.39 1.59 16.65
C PRO A 112 -5.69 0.79 16.87
N TYR A 113 -6.71 1.42 17.45
CA TYR A 113 -8.02 0.84 17.75
C TYR A 113 -9.16 1.41 16.90
N GLY A 114 -8.85 2.09 15.78
CA GLY A 114 -9.84 2.78 14.94
C GLY A 114 -11.00 1.89 14.45
N ALA A 115 -10.70 0.66 14.03
CA ALA A 115 -11.73 -0.29 13.59
C ALA A 115 -12.63 -0.76 14.74
N ALA A 116 -12.08 -0.93 15.94
CA ALA A 116 -12.82 -1.40 17.11
C ALA A 116 -13.80 -0.33 17.62
N ILE A 117 -13.34 0.92 17.73
CA ILE A 117 -14.20 2.04 18.14
C ILE A 117 -15.29 2.33 17.10
N ALA A 118 -14.97 2.26 15.80
CA ALA A 118 -15.98 2.44 14.74
C ALA A 118 -17.10 1.38 14.84
N ALA A 119 -16.74 0.11 15.06
CA ALA A 119 -17.72 -0.97 15.26
C ALA A 119 -18.54 -0.78 16.54
N TRP A 120 -17.91 -0.33 17.63
CA TRP A 120 -18.59 -0.05 18.89
C TRP A 120 -19.57 1.14 18.76
N LEU A 121 -19.17 2.22 18.12
CA LEU A 121 -20.02 3.39 17.86
C LEU A 121 -21.19 3.06 16.93
N ALA A 122 -20.98 2.21 15.92
CA ALA A 122 -22.06 1.71 15.06
C ALA A 122 -23.13 0.93 15.84
N SER A 123 -22.76 0.32 16.98
CA SER A 123 -23.69 -0.34 17.90
C SER A 123 -24.34 0.60 18.92
N ALA A 124 -24.17 1.92 18.77
CA ALA A 124 -24.51 2.94 19.76
C ALA A 124 -23.86 2.68 21.15
N GLY A 125 -22.67 2.08 21.15
CA GLY A 125 -21.90 1.76 22.35
C GLY A 125 -22.40 0.56 23.16
N ARG A 126 -23.23 -0.31 22.56
CA ARG A 126 -23.85 -1.45 23.26
C ARG A 126 -23.09 -2.76 23.11
N ASP A 127 -22.36 -2.95 22.01
CA ASP A 127 -21.63 -4.18 21.74
C ASP A 127 -20.31 -4.22 22.53
N GLU A 128 -20.37 -4.72 23.76
CA GLU A 128 -19.20 -4.89 24.64
C GLU A 128 -18.14 -5.85 24.05
N SER A 129 -18.48 -6.67 23.04
CA SER A 129 -17.50 -7.55 22.39
C SER A 129 -16.43 -6.79 21.60
N ARG A 130 -16.70 -5.53 21.23
CA ARG A 130 -15.80 -4.63 20.50
C ARG A 130 -14.87 -3.84 21.40
N LEU A 131 -15.10 -3.87 22.71
CA LEU A 131 -14.24 -3.22 23.69
C LEU A 131 -12.90 -3.94 23.81
N LEU A 132 -11.86 -3.17 24.09
CA LEU A 132 -10.49 -3.68 24.16
C LEU A 132 -10.24 -4.40 25.50
N ARG A 133 -9.36 -5.40 25.49
CA ARG A 133 -8.93 -6.16 26.67
C ARG A 133 -7.42 -6.40 26.67
N GLY A 134 -6.85 -6.57 27.84
CA GLY A 134 -5.45 -6.96 28.04
C GLY A 134 -4.49 -6.04 27.30
N ARG A 135 -3.61 -6.64 26.49
CA ARG A 135 -2.55 -5.90 25.80
C ARG A 135 -3.07 -4.85 24.82
N ALA A 136 -4.16 -5.13 24.11
CA ALA A 136 -4.75 -4.19 23.16
C ALA A 136 -5.25 -2.91 23.87
N LEU A 137 -5.82 -3.04 25.07
CA LEU A 137 -6.24 -1.89 25.89
C LEU A 137 -5.03 -1.12 26.42
N GLN A 138 -3.97 -1.81 26.84
CA GLN A 138 -2.73 -1.18 27.29
C GLN A 138 -2.05 -0.36 26.18
N ASP A 139 -1.91 -0.95 24.99
CA ASP A 139 -1.30 -0.27 23.84
C ASP A 139 -2.16 0.91 23.37
N ALA A 140 -3.49 0.78 23.40
CA ALA A 140 -4.42 1.87 23.11
C ALA A 140 -4.30 3.04 24.09
N ARG A 141 -4.15 2.75 25.40
CA ARG A 141 -3.94 3.76 26.44
C ARG A 141 -2.56 4.42 26.34
N GLY A 142 -1.52 3.65 26.08
CA GLY A 142 -0.17 4.19 25.85
C GLY A 142 -0.13 5.08 24.61
N TRP A 143 -0.86 4.71 23.55
CA TRP A 143 -1.02 5.59 22.39
C TRP A 143 -1.84 6.84 22.71
N ALA A 144 -2.90 6.73 23.53
CA ALA A 144 -3.73 7.85 23.95
C ALA A 144 -3.00 8.85 24.86
N GLU A 145 -1.96 8.39 25.57
CA GLU A 145 -1.20 9.20 26.50
C GLU A 145 -0.51 10.38 25.79
N GLY A 146 -0.70 11.59 26.33
CA GLY A 146 -0.20 12.84 25.73
C GLY A 146 -1.04 13.37 24.56
N LYS A 147 -2.05 12.64 24.08
CA LYS A 147 -2.94 13.07 22.99
C LYS A 147 -4.24 13.67 23.53
N ARG A 148 -4.74 14.71 22.87
CA ARG A 148 -6.11 15.21 23.09
C ARG A 148 -7.01 14.45 22.13
N LEU A 149 -7.78 13.51 22.68
CA LEU A 149 -8.72 12.68 21.92
C LEU A 149 -10.12 13.31 21.88
N GLY A 150 -10.99 12.78 21.01
CA GLY A 150 -12.40 13.16 21.00
C GLY A 150 -13.15 12.51 22.16
N ASP A 151 -14.33 13.02 22.48
CA ASP A 151 -15.14 12.52 23.61
C ASP A 151 -15.50 11.03 23.45
N ASP A 152 -15.76 10.58 22.23
CA ASP A 152 -16.08 9.18 21.95
C ASP A 152 -14.88 8.23 22.17
N ASP A 153 -13.65 8.70 21.97
CA ASP A 153 -12.45 7.91 22.28
C ASP A 153 -12.31 7.69 23.78
N TYR A 154 -12.50 8.74 24.59
CA TYR A 154 -12.49 8.61 26.04
C TYR A 154 -13.58 7.66 26.51
N ARG A 155 -14.80 7.80 26.00
CA ARG A 155 -15.92 6.89 26.32
C ARG A 155 -15.60 5.44 25.97
N PHE A 156 -14.97 5.19 24.82
CA PHE A 156 -14.60 3.85 24.39
C PHE A 156 -13.50 3.23 25.27
N LEU A 157 -12.46 4.00 25.60
CA LEU A 157 -11.37 3.55 26.45
C LEU A 157 -11.83 3.31 27.89
N ASP A 158 -12.65 4.20 28.44
CA ASP A 158 -13.22 4.06 29.77
C ASP A 158 -14.16 2.86 29.85
N ALA A 159 -15.03 2.67 28.84
CA ALA A 159 -15.90 1.49 28.76
C ALA A 159 -15.08 0.19 28.69
N SER A 160 -13.99 0.18 27.93
CA SER A 160 -13.08 -0.96 27.82
C SER A 160 -12.40 -1.26 29.16
N GLN A 161 -11.94 -0.23 29.87
CA GLN A 161 -11.34 -0.37 31.19
C GLN A 161 -12.35 -0.86 32.24
N GLU A 162 -13.57 -0.36 32.21
CA GLU A 162 -14.62 -0.78 33.14
C GLU A 162 -15.06 -2.22 32.89
N LEU A 163 -15.10 -2.67 31.64
CA LEU A 163 -15.35 -4.08 31.32
C LEU A 163 -14.24 -4.99 31.87
N GLU A 164 -12.97 -4.65 31.63
CA GLU A 164 -11.83 -5.42 32.15
C GLU A 164 -11.82 -5.46 33.69
N ARG A 165 -12.16 -4.33 34.34
CA ARG A 165 -12.28 -4.24 35.79
C ARG A 165 -13.40 -5.14 36.32
N ARG A 166 -14.57 -5.14 35.68
CA ARG A 166 -15.70 -6.01 36.02
C ARG A 166 -15.32 -7.49 35.86
N GLU A 167 -14.74 -7.86 34.73
CA GLU A 167 -14.29 -9.24 34.47
C GLU A 167 -13.27 -9.69 35.54
N MET A 168 -12.29 -8.86 35.88
CA MET A 168 -11.32 -9.15 36.93
C MET A 168 -11.95 -9.28 38.33
N GLN A 169 -12.89 -8.40 38.69
CA GLN A 169 -13.60 -8.48 39.97
C GLN A 169 -14.43 -9.75 40.09
N THR A 170 -15.14 -10.15 39.02
CA THR A 170 -15.92 -11.39 39.03
C THR A 170 -15.04 -12.62 39.23
N LEU A 171 -13.86 -12.64 38.60
CA LEU A 171 -12.88 -13.71 38.78
C LEU A 171 -12.36 -13.77 40.22
N LEU A 172 -12.02 -12.62 40.80
CA LEU A 172 -11.48 -12.54 42.15
C LEU A 172 -12.53 -12.89 43.22
N ALA A 173 -13.79 -12.47 43.03
CA ALA A 173 -14.90 -12.82 43.89
C ALA A 173 -15.17 -14.33 43.87
N ALA A 174 -15.16 -14.95 42.69
CA ALA A 174 -15.32 -16.40 42.55
C ALA A 174 -14.18 -17.18 43.25
N GLU A 175 -12.95 -16.67 43.21
CA GLU A 175 -11.82 -17.26 43.93
C GLU A 175 -11.96 -17.10 45.46
N GLN A 176 -12.39 -15.94 45.93
CA GLN A 176 -12.59 -15.68 47.36
C GLN A 176 -13.73 -16.53 47.94
N GLU A 177 -14.85 -16.67 47.22
CA GLU A 177 -15.96 -17.55 47.62
C GLU A 177 -15.49 -19.01 47.74
N ALA A 178 -14.72 -19.49 46.75
CA ALA A 178 -14.16 -20.83 46.80
C ALA A 178 -13.25 -21.04 48.02
N ASN A 179 -12.42 -20.05 48.34
CA ASN A 179 -11.53 -20.11 49.51
C ASN A 179 -12.29 -20.03 50.84
N GLN A 180 -13.34 -19.21 50.95
CA GLN A 180 -14.17 -19.13 52.16
C GLN A 180 -14.96 -20.43 52.43
N ILE A 181 -15.48 -21.06 51.38
CA ILE A 181 -16.15 -22.37 51.49
C ILE A 181 -15.16 -23.43 52.00
N LEU A 182 -13.91 -23.39 51.53
CA LEU A 182 -12.86 -24.30 51.99
C LEU A 182 -12.48 -24.08 53.46
N THR A 183 -12.33 -22.84 53.91
CA THR A 183 -11.94 -22.54 55.31
C THR A 183 -13.05 -22.88 56.29
N THR A 184 -14.29 -22.49 55.98
CA THR A 184 -15.45 -22.78 56.85
C THR A 184 -15.71 -24.28 56.98
N ALA A 185 -15.60 -25.05 55.89
CA ALA A 185 -15.73 -26.50 55.92
C ALA A 185 -14.64 -27.16 56.78
N ARG A 186 -13.43 -26.59 56.83
CA ARG A 186 -12.33 -27.10 57.64
C ARG A 186 -12.50 -26.80 59.13
N GLU A 187 -12.91 -25.58 59.48
CA GLU A 187 -13.13 -25.19 60.89
C GLU A 187 -14.27 -25.98 61.54
N GLN A 188 -15.34 -26.25 60.79
CA GLN A 188 -16.45 -27.10 61.26
C GLN A 188 -15.99 -28.54 61.51
N ALA A 189 -15.16 -29.10 60.63
CA ALA A 189 -14.63 -30.44 60.82
C ALA A 189 -13.70 -30.53 62.05
N GLU A 190 -12.86 -29.52 62.29
CA GLU A 190 -11.94 -29.48 63.43
C GLU A 190 -12.68 -29.31 64.77
N THR A 191 -13.76 -28.51 64.82
CA THR A 191 -14.58 -28.32 66.02
C THR A 191 -15.39 -29.57 66.40
N GLU A 192 -16.04 -30.22 65.43
CA GLU A 192 -16.78 -31.46 65.68
C GLU A 192 -15.86 -32.61 66.14
N LEU A 193 -14.63 -32.68 65.63
CA LEU A 193 -13.61 -33.63 66.07
C LEU A 193 -13.13 -33.34 67.51
N ALA A 194 -12.99 -32.07 67.89
CA ALA A 194 -12.60 -31.69 69.24
C ALA A 194 -13.70 -32.01 70.27
N GLU A 195 -14.96 -31.76 69.94
CA GLU A 195 -16.11 -32.05 70.79
C GLU A 195 -16.30 -33.56 70.98
N ALA A 196 -16.26 -34.35 69.90
CA ALA A 196 -16.38 -35.80 69.96
C ALA A 196 -15.25 -36.42 70.82
N ASN A 197 -14.02 -35.91 70.72
CA ASN A 197 -12.89 -36.39 71.51
C ASN A 197 -13.00 -36.02 73.00
N GLN A 198 -13.53 -34.84 73.33
CA GLN A 198 -13.80 -34.46 74.72
C GLN A 198 -14.93 -35.29 75.36
N GLU A 199 -15.99 -35.56 74.60
CA GLU A 199 -17.13 -36.34 75.09
C GLU A 199 -16.75 -37.82 75.33
N LEU A 200 -15.97 -38.42 74.41
CA LEU A 200 -15.38 -39.75 74.60
C LEU A 200 -14.48 -39.82 75.83
N ALA A 201 -13.63 -38.81 76.06
CA ALA A 201 -12.76 -38.76 77.23
C ALA A 201 -13.56 -38.66 78.54
N GLY A 202 -14.69 -37.94 78.54
CA GLY A 202 -15.61 -37.83 79.66
C GLY A 202 -16.33 -39.16 79.99
N VAL A 203 -16.85 -39.84 78.97
CA VAL A 203 -17.53 -41.14 79.12
C VAL A 203 -16.57 -42.22 79.60
N ASN A 204 -15.35 -42.27 79.05
CA ASN A 204 -14.36 -43.27 79.43
C ASN A 204 -13.88 -43.08 80.89
N ARG A 205 -13.78 -41.84 81.38
CA ARG A 205 -13.49 -41.55 82.81
C ARG A 205 -14.63 -41.97 83.74
N ARG A 206 -15.90 -41.80 83.33
CA ARG A 206 -17.08 -42.20 84.13
C ARG A 206 -17.25 -43.73 84.17
N ALA A 207 -17.09 -44.40 83.03
CA ALA A 207 -17.11 -45.86 82.94
C ALA A 207 -16.01 -46.50 83.80
N LYS A 208 -14.79 -45.93 83.81
CA LYS A 208 -13.69 -46.44 84.63
C LYS A 208 -13.93 -46.25 86.13
N ARG A 209 -14.49 -45.10 86.55
CA ARG A 209 -14.83 -44.85 87.97
C ARG A 209 -15.96 -45.75 88.50
N GLN A 210 -16.97 -46.04 87.68
CA GLN A 210 -18.09 -46.89 88.09
C GLN A 210 -17.76 -48.38 88.08
N ALA A 211 -16.86 -48.84 87.19
CA ALA A 211 -16.36 -50.23 87.23
C ALA A 211 -15.59 -50.55 88.53
N THR A 212 -14.88 -49.57 89.10
CA THR A 212 -14.15 -49.74 90.37
C THR A 212 -15.09 -49.76 91.59
N VAL A 213 -16.14 -48.91 91.59
CA VAL A 213 -17.13 -48.86 92.68
C VAL A 213 -18.09 -50.06 92.61
N GLY A 214 -18.56 -50.46 91.43
CA GLY A 214 -19.41 -51.64 91.24
C GLY A 214 -18.71 -52.97 91.56
N GLY A 215 -17.40 -53.08 91.25
CA GLY A 215 -16.59 -54.22 91.68
C GLY A 215 -16.37 -54.30 93.19
N ALA A 216 -16.23 -53.15 93.86
CA ALA A 216 -16.11 -53.09 95.32
C ALA A 216 -17.42 -53.42 96.04
N VAL A 217 -18.57 -52.98 95.49
CA VAL A 217 -19.90 -53.28 96.05
C VAL A 217 -20.28 -54.75 95.82
N LEU A 218 -19.99 -55.33 94.65
CA LEU A 218 -20.19 -56.77 94.38
C LEU A 218 -19.28 -57.66 95.24
N ALA A 219 -18.02 -57.26 95.47
CA ALA A 219 -17.12 -57.96 96.37
C ALA A 219 -17.56 -57.87 97.85
N ALA A 220 -18.03 -56.69 98.29
CA ALA A 220 -18.56 -56.50 99.64
C ALA A 220 -19.87 -57.28 99.87
N SER A 221 -20.76 -57.34 98.88
CA SER A 221 -22.02 -58.09 98.97
C SER A 221 -21.83 -59.61 98.87
N LEU A 222 -20.83 -60.10 98.11
CA LEU A 222 -20.42 -61.51 98.14
C LEU A 222 -19.74 -61.90 99.47
N LEU A 223 -19.01 -60.99 100.12
CA LEU A 223 -18.46 -61.20 101.46
C LEU A 223 -19.54 -61.23 102.55
N VAL A 224 -20.57 -60.37 102.44
CA VAL A 224 -21.73 -60.40 103.36
C VAL A 224 -22.59 -61.65 103.12
N ALA A 225 -22.78 -62.09 101.87
CA ALA A 225 -23.48 -63.34 101.56
C ALA A 225 -22.69 -64.58 102.03
N GLY A 226 -21.36 -64.55 101.97
CA GLY A 226 -20.48 -65.60 102.51
C GLY A 226 -20.48 -65.67 104.04
N LEU A 227 -20.64 -64.54 104.72
CA LEU A 227 -20.75 -64.49 106.19
C LEU A 227 -22.17 -64.79 106.70
N ALA A 228 -23.21 -64.56 105.89
CA ALA A 228 -24.59 -64.93 106.21
C ALA A 228 -24.87 -66.46 106.12
N GLY A 229 -23.95 -67.24 105.52
CA GLY A 229 -24.02 -68.70 105.50
C GLY A 229 -23.79 -69.40 106.85
N VAL A 230 -23.38 -68.66 107.89
CA VAL A 230 -23.09 -69.21 109.23
C VAL A 230 -24.09 -68.76 110.32
N GLY A 231 -25.12 -67.98 109.99
CA GLY A 231 -26.15 -67.67 111.00
C GLY A 231 -27.38 -66.99 110.42
N ALA A 232 -28.45 -67.76 110.18
CA ALA A 232 -29.76 -67.22 109.87
C ALA A 232 -30.91 -68.12 110.36
N MET A 233 -31.07 -68.22 111.68
CA MET A 233 -32.42 -68.04 112.26
C MET A 233 -32.51 -66.57 112.70
N THR A 234 -33.56 -65.89 112.25
CA THR A 234 -33.96 -64.48 112.52
C THR A 234 -33.41 -63.40 111.56
N ALA A 235 -34.25 -62.93 110.62
CA ALA A 235 -34.38 -61.53 110.13
C ALA A 235 -35.23 -61.46 108.85
N GLY A 236 -36.49 -61.02 108.98
CA GLY A 236 -37.44 -60.86 107.86
C GLY A 236 -37.47 -59.45 107.22
N ARG A 237 -36.59 -58.52 107.61
CA ARG A 237 -36.56 -57.13 107.09
C ARG A 237 -35.46 -56.88 106.04
N ASP A 238 -34.46 -57.75 105.94
CA ASP A 238 -33.31 -57.54 105.04
C ASP A 238 -33.54 -58.09 103.62
N ARG A 239 -34.43 -59.07 103.45
CA ARG A 239 -34.79 -59.62 102.13
C ARG A 239 -35.60 -58.67 101.26
N ASP A 240 -36.49 -57.88 101.86
CA ASP A 240 -37.31 -56.92 101.12
C ASP A 240 -36.49 -55.70 100.70
N SER A 241 -35.58 -55.23 101.56
CA SER A 241 -34.60 -54.19 101.23
C SER A 241 -33.64 -54.64 100.12
N ALA A 242 -33.12 -55.87 100.19
CA ALA A 242 -32.28 -56.44 99.14
C ALA A 242 -33.04 -56.67 97.81
N ARG A 243 -34.34 -57.05 97.85
CA ARG A 243 -35.18 -57.17 96.65
C ARG A 243 -35.46 -55.81 96.01
N GLN A 244 -35.70 -54.78 96.81
CA GLN A 244 -35.91 -53.42 96.33
C GLN A 244 -34.65 -52.84 95.67
N GLU A 245 -33.49 -53.13 96.23
CA GLU A 245 -32.19 -52.69 95.71
C GLU A 245 -31.78 -53.43 94.42
N VAL A 246 -32.12 -54.72 94.30
CA VAL A 246 -32.00 -55.49 93.06
C VAL A 246 -32.96 -54.97 91.98
N GLN A 247 -34.20 -54.63 92.32
CA GLN A 247 -35.16 -54.05 91.37
C GLN A 247 -34.71 -52.65 90.89
N ASN A 248 -34.22 -51.80 91.80
CA ASN A 248 -33.67 -50.50 91.44
C ASN A 248 -32.45 -50.64 90.52
N SER A 249 -31.55 -51.57 90.82
CA SER A 249 -30.38 -51.87 89.98
C SER A 249 -30.77 -52.44 88.61
N GLN A 250 -31.85 -53.24 88.53
CA GLN A 250 -32.37 -53.77 87.27
C GLN A 250 -33.05 -52.68 86.42
N GLN A 251 -33.80 -51.76 87.03
CA GLN A 251 -34.35 -50.58 86.35
C GLN A 251 -33.24 -49.66 85.84
N GLU A 252 -32.20 -49.42 86.65
CA GLU A 252 -31.08 -48.56 86.28
C GLU A 252 -30.22 -49.18 85.18
N LYS A 253 -29.99 -50.50 85.21
CA LYS A 253 -29.37 -51.23 84.11
C LYS A 253 -30.18 -51.13 82.81
N SER A 254 -31.50 -51.26 82.89
CA SER A 254 -32.37 -51.14 81.71
C SER A 254 -32.34 -49.74 81.09
N LYS A 255 -32.24 -48.68 81.92
CA LYS A 255 -32.05 -47.29 81.47
C LYS A 255 -30.69 -47.09 80.81
N LEU A 256 -29.62 -47.63 81.39
CA LEU A 256 -28.28 -47.57 80.81
C LEU A 256 -28.18 -48.34 79.49
N GLU A 257 -28.88 -49.47 79.36
CA GLU A 257 -28.97 -50.21 78.10
C GLU A 257 -29.74 -49.43 77.02
N THR A 258 -30.80 -48.70 77.38
CA THR A 258 -31.51 -47.83 76.44
C THR A 258 -30.69 -46.61 76.04
N GLU A 259 -30.00 -45.96 76.98
CA GLU A 259 -29.08 -44.85 76.69
C GLU A 259 -27.94 -45.30 75.79
N LYS A 260 -27.33 -46.46 76.07
CA LYS A 260 -26.30 -47.07 75.22
C LYS A 260 -26.82 -47.32 73.82
N LEU A 261 -28.03 -47.87 73.67
CA LEU A 261 -28.65 -48.11 72.37
C LEU A 261 -28.87 -46.80 71.58
N THR A 262 -29.33 -45.74 72.26
CA THR A 262 -29.49 -44.42 71.63
C THR A 262 -28.17 -43.77 71.26
N LEU A 263 -27.11 -43.99 72.04
CA LEU A 263 -25.75 -43.55 71.73
C LEU A 263 -25.19 -44.29 70.53
N ASP A 264 -25.38 -45.60 70.44
CA ASP A 264 -24.97 -46.42 69.28
C ASP A 264 -25.71 -45.98 68.01
N GLN A 265 -27.00 -45.67 68.11
CA GLN A 265 -27.77 -45.10 66.99
C GLN A 265 -27.25 -43.71 66.58
N LYS A 266 -26.95 -42.82 67.54
CA LYS A 266 -26.33 -41.52 67.25
C LYS A 266 -24.96 -41.70 66.58
N LEU A 267 -24.12 -42.59 67.10
CA LEU A 267 -22.79 -42.88 66.56
C LEU A 267 -22.87 -43.37 65.11
N GLN A 268 -23.80 -44.29 64.80
CA GLN A 268 -24.04 -44.72 63.42
C GLN A 268 -24.50 -43.58 62.52
N SER A 269 -25.41 -42.71 63.00
CA SER A 269 -25.87 -41.56 62.22
C SER A 269 -24.74 -40.56 61.95
N THR A 270 -23.84 -40.36 62.91
CA THR A 270 -22.68 -39.49 62.79
C THR A 270 -21.65 -40.07 61.82
N GLN A 271 -21.36 -41.38 61.90
CA GLN A 271 -20.51 -42.07 60.93
C GLN A 271 -21.05 -41.98 59.50
N GLN A 272 -22.38 -42.06 59.32
CA GLN A 272 -23.00 -41.86 58.01
C GLN A 272 -22.83 -40.44 57.49
N LYS A 273 -23.01 -39.43 58.35
CA LYS A 273 -22.80 -38.01 57.99
C LYS A 273 -21.33 -37.72 57.67
N GLU A 274 -20.40 -38.27 58.44
CA GLU A 274 -18.96 -38.18 58.20
C GLU A 274 -18.61 -38.76 56.82
N LYS A 275 -19.17 -39.93 56.48
CA LYS A 275 -18.97 -40.55 55.17
C LYS A 275 -19.52 -39.70 54.02
N GLN A 276 -20.68 -39.05 54.22
CA GLN A 276 -21.25 -38.12 53.25
C GLN A 276 -20.41 -36.83 53.12
N ALA A 277 -19.89 -36.30 54.22
CA ALA A 277 -19.00 -35.14 54.21
C ALA A 277 -17.68 -35.46 53.48
N GLN A 278 -17.08 -36.62 53.75
CA GLN A 278 -15.89 -37.11 53.05
C GLN A 278 -16.13 -37.26 51.54
N GLN A 279 -17.31 -37.76 51.13
CA GLN A 279 -17.68 -37.84 49.70
C GLN A 279 -17.79 -36.45 49.06
N LYS A 280 -18.38 -35.46 49.74
CA LYS A 280 -18.47 -34.08 49.25
C LYS A 280 -17.10 -33.41 49.14
N VAL A 281 -16.23 -33.60 50.12
CA VAL A 281 -14.84 -33.12 50.08
C VAL A 281 -14.11 -33.72 48.88
N THR A 282 -14.24 -35.03 48.66
CA THR A 282 -13.62 -35.71 47.53
C THR A 282 -14.11 -35.15 46.18
N LEU A 283 -15.41 -34.88 46.06
CA LEU A 283 -15.99 -34.28 44.86
C LEU A 283 -15.47 -32.86 44.62
N ALA A 284 -15.45 -32.02 45.66
CA ALA A 284 -14.92 -30.65 45.58
C ALA A 284 -13.43 -30.63 45.23
N GLN A 285 -12.64 -31.56 45.78
CA GLN A 285 -11.22 -31.70 45.48
C GLN A 285 -11.00 -32.10 44.01
N LYS A 286 -11.84 -32.98 43.47
CA LYS A 286 -11.81 -33.39 42.06
C LYS A 286 -12.18 -32.21 41.13
N GLN A 287 -13.21 -31.45 41.49
CA GLN A 287 -13.61 -30.25 40.74
C GLN A 287 -12.52 -29.18 40.76
N PHE A 288 -11.86 -28.97 41.90
CA PHE A 288 -10.74 -28.05 42.04
C PHE A 288 -9.54 -28.45 41.18
N GLN A 289 -9.17 -29.74 41.19
CA GLN A 289 -8.12 -30.25 40.29
C GLN A 289 -8.47 -30.05 38.82
N GLN A 290 -9.74 -30.25 38.44
CA GLN A 290 -10.20 -30.04 37.08
C GLN A 290 -10.18 -28.55 36.69
N ALA A 291 -10.57 -27.65 37.59
CA ALA A 291 -10.47 -26.21 37.39
C ALA A 291 -9.00 -25.76 37.23
N GLN A 292 -8.07 -26.31 38.03
CA GLN A 292 -6.64 -26.05 37.86
C GLN A 292 -6.10 -26.54 36.52
N GLN A 293 -6.49 -27.73 36.07
CA GLN A 293 -6.11 -28.22 34.74
C GLN A 293 -6.65 -27.31 33.63
N ASN A 294 -7.92 -26.89 33.72
CA ASN A 294 -8.51 -25.97 32.77
C ASN A 294 -7.78 -24.61 32.74
N LEU A 295 -7.37 -24.09 33.89
CA LEU A 295 -6.59 -22.85 33.99
C LEU A 295 -5.22 -22.99 33.32
N VAL A 296 -4.52 -24.11 33.54
CA VAL A 296 -3.22 -24.37 32.88
C VAL A 296 -3.39 -24.48 31.36
N THR A 297 -4.43 -25.17 30.89
CA THR A 297 -4.72 -25.26 29.45
C THR A 297 -5.09 -23.89 28.87
N ALA A 298 -5.92 -23.09 29.57
CA ALA A 298 -6.26 -21.74 29.15
C ALA A 298 -5.01 -20.84 29.05
N LYS A 299 -4.11 -20.89 30.04
CA LYS A 299 -2.83 -20.16 30.00
C LYS A 299 -1.95 -20.57 28.82
N ARG A 300 -1.82 -21.87 28.56
CA ARG A 300 -1.10 -22.39 27.37
C ARG A 300 -1.72 -21.89 26.07
N ASN A 301 -3.04 -21.87 25.97
CA ASN A 301 -3.73 -21.38 24.78
C ASN A 301 -3.49 -19.88 24.56
N VAL A 302 -3.48 -19.08 25.63
CA VAL A 302 -3.15 -17.64 25.56
C VAL A 302 -1.69 -17.44 25.13
N GLU A 303 -0.74 -18.20 25.68
CA GLU A 303 0.67 -18.14 25.27
C GLU A 303 0.85 -18.54 23.79
N ALA A 304 0.19 -19.60 23.34
CA ALA A 304 0.22 -20.03 21.94
C ALA A 304 -0.38 -18.96 21.00
N ALA A 305 -1.51 -18.34 21.40
CA ALA A 305 -2.12 -17.24 20.65
C ALA A 305 -1.20 -16.01 20.58
N ASN A 306 -0.52 -15.67 21.69
CA ASN A 306 0.46 -14.58 21.71
C ASN A 306 1.66 -14.87 20.81
N GLN A 307 2.19 -16.10 20.80
CA GLN A 307 3.27 -16.50 19.90
C GLN A 307 2.83 -16.43 18.43
N GLN A 308 1.62 -16.88 18.10
CA GLN A 308 1.07 -16.74 16.76
C GLN A 308 0.91 -15.28 16.34
N MET A 309 0.44 -14.41 17.24
CA MET A 309 0.31 -12.97 16.98
C MET A 309 1.67 -12.32 16.74
N GLN A 310 2.69 -12.64 17.54
CA GLN A 310 4.06 -12.15 17.33
C GLN A 310 4.64 -12.64 16.01
N GLY A 311 4.41 -13.90 15.65
CA GLY A 311 4.80 -14.45 14.35
C GLY A 311 4.12 -13.73 13.18
N ALA A 312 2.82 -13.44 13.30
CA ALA A 312 2.07 -12.69 12.30
C ALA A 312 2.58 -11.23 12.17
N LEU A 313 2.91 -10.58 13.29
CA LEU A 313 3.48 -9.23 13.29
C LEU A 313 4.86 -9.20 12.61
N ALA A 314 5.73 -10.15 12.92
CA ALA A 314 7.03 -10.27 12.28
C ALA A 314 6.90 -10.55 10.76
N ALA A 315 5.95 -11.39 10.37
CA ALA A 315 5.64 -11.64 8.96
C ALA A 315 5.12 -10.39 8.24
N ALA A 316 4.25 -9.62 8.90
CA ALA A 316 3.74 -8.36 8.37
C ALA A 316 4.86 -7.31 8.19
N GLN A 317 5.75 -7.17 9.17
CA GLN A 317 6.92 -6.30 9.07
C GLN A 317 7.87 -6.73 7.93
N ALA A 318 8.12 -8.03 7.79
CA ALA A 318 8.92 -8.56 6.69
C ALA A 318 8.27 -8.32 5.31
N ALA A 319 6.94 -8.42 5.22
CA ALA A 319 6.20 -8.09 4.02
C ALA A 319 6.31 -6.59 3.68
N GLN A 320 6.17 -5.71 4.68
CA GLN A 320 6.31 -4.27 4.52
C GLN A 320 7.74 -3.88 4.06
N GLN A 321 8.77 -4.51 4.62
CA GLN A 321 10.15 -4.29 4.17
C GLN A 321 10.37 -4.74 2.72
N LYS A 322 9.80 -5.89 2.31
CA LYS A 322 9.86 -6.36 0.93
C LYS A 322 9.14 -5.40 -0.03
N GLU A 323 7.98 -4.87 0.38
CA GLU A 323 7.25 -3.86 -0.41
C GLU A 323 8.07 -2.58 -0.57
N GLN A 324 8.70 -2.08 0.50
CA GLN A 324 9.59 -0.91 0.43
C GLN A 324 10.77 -1.14 -0.51
N GLN A 325 11.39 -2.33 -0.47
CA GLN A 325 12.47 -2.70 -1.41
C GLN A 325 11.97 -2.76 -2.85
N ALA A 326 10.78 -3.34 -3.09
CA ALA A 326 10.18 -3.38 -4.42
C ALA A 326 9.87 -1.96 -4.95
N ASN A 327 9.36 -1.07 -4.09
CA ASN A 327 9.09 0.33 -4.43
C ASN A 327 10.38 1.10 -4.75
N GLN A 328 11.48 0.86 -4.02
CA GLN A 328 12.79 1.43 -4.35
C GLN A 328 13.31 0.93 -5.70
N GLN A 329 13.15 -0.37 -6.00
CA GLN A 329 13.51 -0.93 -7.31
C GLN A 329 12.69 -0.34 -8.45
N LEU A 330 11.38 -0.17 -8.25
CA LEU A 330 10.48 0.50 -9.20
C LEU A 330 10.89 1.95 -9.45
N ALA A 331 11.23 2.70 -8.40
CA ALA A 331 11.73 4.07 -8.54
C ALA A 331 13.02 4.11 -9.37
N GLY A 332 13.97 3.19 -9.11
CA GLY A 332 15.19 3.06 -9.89
C GLY A 332 14.94 2.69 -11.36
N ALA A 333 13.97 1.81 -11.63
CA ALA A 333 13.57 1.46 -12.99
C ALA A 333 12.93 2.65 -13.73
N ASN A 334 12.04 3.40 -13.07
CA ASN A 334 11.40 4.57 -13.64
C ASN A 334 12.42 5.67 -14.00
N GLN A 335 13.44 5.88 -13.16
CA GLN A 335 14.53 6.80 -13.48
C GLN A 335 15.32 6.37 -14.73
N LYS A 336 15.57 5.06 -14.90
CA LYS A 336 16.23 4.53 -16.10
C LYS A 336 15.39 4.71 -17.36
N ILE A 337 14.07 4.51 -17.26
CA ILE A 337 13.13 4.75 -18.37
C ILE A 337 13.16 6.24 -18.76
N ALA A 338 13.03 7.15 -17.80
CA ALA A 338 13.08 8.59 -18.07
C ALA A 338 14.42 9.01 -18.73
N ALA A 339 15.54 8.42 -18.29
CA ALA A 339 16.85 8.66 -18.91
C ALA A 339 16.93 8.10 -20.35
N ALA A 340 16.30 6.95 -20.62
CA ALA A 340 16.23 6.38 -21.95
C ALA A 340 15.36 7.23 -22.89
N ASP A 341 14.22 7.73 -22.42
CA ASP A 341 13.33 8.62 -23.18
C ASP A 341 14.04 9.93 -23.55
N ALA A 342 14.77 10.54 -22.60
CA ALA A 342 15.56 11.73 -22.87
C ALA A 342 16.65 11.50 -23.94
N ARG A 343 17.31 10.33 -23.91
CA ARG A 343 18.28 9.95 -24.93
C ARG A 343 17.63 9.75 -26.30
N LEU A 344 16.45 9.11 -26.34
CA LEU A 344 15.70 8.91 -27.58
C LEU A 344 15.28 10.24 -28.20
N GLN A 345 14.75 11.18 -27.40
CA GLN A 345 14.39 12.52 -27.87
C GLN A 345 15.60 13.27 -28.43
N ASN A 346 16.74 13.24 -27.73
CA ASN A 346 17.98 13.85 -28.22
C ASN A 346 18.45 13.22 -29.53
N ALA A 347 18.40 11.89 -29.67
CA ALA A 347 18.75 11.20 -30.89
C ALA A 347 17.82 11.57 -32.06
N GLN A 348 16.52 11.68 -31.82
CA GLN A 348 15.54 12.11 -32.82
C GLN A 348 15.78 13.56 -33.29
N GLN A 349 16.08 14.47 -32.36
CA GLN A 349 16.44 15.85 -32.71
C GLN A 349 17.72 15.92 -33.54
N GLN A 350 18.74 15.13 -33.19
CA GLN A 350 19.98 15.05 -33.96
C GLN A 350 19.74 14.47 -35.37
N ALA A 351 18.94 13.41 -35.49
CA ALA A 351 18.59 12.83 -36.78
C ALA A 351 17.84 13.83 -37.66
N THR A 352 16.90 14.60 -37.09
CA THR A 352 16.16 15.64 -37.82
C THR A 352 17.09 16.75 -38.32
N LYS A 353 18.02 17.21 -37.48
CA LYS A 353 19.02 18.21 -37.88
C LYS A 353 19.95 17.67 -38.97
N ALA A 354 20.40 16.43 -38.86
CA ALA A 354 21.24 15.78 -39.86
C ALA A 354 20.51 15.66 -41.20
N GLN A 355 19.22 15.30 -41.20
CA GLN A 355 18.40 15.25 -42.40
C GLN A 355 18.25 16.62 -43.06
N GLN A 356 17.93 17.67 -42.28
CA GLN A 356 17.84 19.04 -42.80
C GLN A 356 19.16 19.51 -43.42
N GLN A 357 20.29 19.18 -42.80
CA GLN A 357 21.61 19.49 -43.33
C GLN A 357 21.90 18.72 -44.63
N ALA A 358 21.52 17.44 -44.70
CA ALA A 358 21.65 16.64 -45.92
C ALA A 358 20.81 17.20 -47.07
N ASP A 359 19.56 17.59 -46.80
CA ASP A 359 18.66 18.17 -47.81
C ASP A 359 19.17 19.54 -48.31
N ALA A 360 19.69 20.37 -47.39
CA ALA A 360 20.33 21.64 -47.74
C ALA A 360 21.59 21.41 -48.60
N ALA A 361 22.45 20.46 -48.22
CA ALA A 361 23.64 20.12 -48.98
C ALA A 361 23.31 19.57 -50.37
N ALA A 362 22.27 18.74 -50.50
CA ALA A 362 21.79 18.24 -51.79
C ALA A 362 21.29 19.37 -52.70
N THR A 363 20.60 20.36 -52.14
CA THR A 363 20.15 21.55 -52.88
C THR A 363 21.34 22.37 -53.39
N VAL A 364 22.31 22.64 -52.52
CA VAL A 364 23.55 23.36 -52.90
C VAL A 364 24.32 22.59 -53.97
N ALA A 365 24.43 21.27 -53.86
CA ALA A 365 25.11 20.44 -54.84
C ALA A 365 24.41 20.47 -56.22
N LYS A 366 23.07 20.45 -56.22
CA LYS A 366 22.28 20.58 -57.46
C LYS A 366 22.49 21.93 -58.14
N ASP A 367 22.43 23.02 -57.37
CA ASP A 367 22.65 24.38 -57.88
C ASP A 367 24.08 24.56 -58.41
N ALA A 368 25.07 24.03 -57.68
CA ALA A 368 26.46 24.02 -58.12
C ALA A 368 26.61 23.24 -59.43
N GLY A 369 26.01 22.05 -59.54
CA GLY A 369 26.00 21.25 -60.76
C GLY A 369 25.42 22.00 -61.96
N GLN A 370 24.27 22.66 -61.79
CA GLN A 370 23.66 23.47 -62.84
C GLN A 370 24.54 24.65 -63.27
N LYS A 371 25.18 25.33 -62.32
CA LYS A 371 26.12 26.43 -62.62
C LYS A 371 27.35 25.93 -63.35
N THR A 372 27.91 24.78 -62.97
CA THR A 372 29.05 24.16 -63.66
C THR A 372 28.68 23.74 -65.08
N GLU A 373 27.50 23.12 -65.27
CA GLU A 373 27.02 22.73 -66.59
C GLU A 373 26.83 23.95 -67.49
N PHE A 374 26.25 25.03 -66.97
CA PHE A 374 26.13 26.30 -67.68
C PHE A 374 27.49 26.90 -68.04
N ALA A 375 28.45 26.92 -67.10
CA ALA A 375 29.81 27.40 -67.38
C ALA A 375 30.50 26.59 -68.48
N ASN A 376 30.32 25.26 -68.49
CA ASN A 376 30.85 24.39 -69.55
C ASN A 376 30.21 24.68 -70.92
N GLN A 377 28.89 24.91 -70.96
CA GLN A 377 28.19 25.30 -72.18
C GLN A 377 28.67 26.65 -72.72
N MET A 378 28.98 27.60 -71.84
CA MET A 378 29.58 28.90 -72.21
C MET A 378 30.99 28.72 -72.79
N LEU A 379 31.83 27.90 -72.17
CA LEU A 379 33.16 27.58 -72.71
C LEU A 379 33.07 26.91 -74.10
N GLU A 380 32.12 26.00 -74.30
CA GLU A 380 31.89 25.36 -75.61
C GLU A 380 31.50 26.41 -76.68
N ALA A 381 30.65 27.37 -76.33
CA ALA A 381 30.28 28.47 -77.22
C ALA A 381 31.47 29.37 -77.60
N VAL A 382 32.29 29.77 -76.62
CA VAL A 382 33.51 30.55 -76.89
C VAL A 382 34.46 29.76 -77.79
N GLY A 383 34.60 28.45 -77.59
CA GLY A 383 35.38 27.58 -78.48
C GLY A 383 34.87 27.59 -79.92
N ILE A 384 33.54 27.58 -80.11
CA ILE A 384 32.92 27.70 -81.44
C ILE A 384 33.20 29.06 -82.08
N GLN A 385 33.13 30.16 -81.31
CA GLN A 385 33.46 31.50 -81.81
C GLN A 385 34.91 31.55 -82.31
N VAL A 386 35.85 31.03 -81.52
CA VAL A 386 37.27 30.97 -81.89
C VAL A 386 37.50 30.13 -83.15
N ASP A 387 36.83 28.98 -83.27
CA ASP A 387 36.89 28.15 -84.47
C ASP A 387 36.31 28.88 -85.69
N GLY A 388 35.22 29.65 -85.52
CA GLY A 388 34.63 30.49 -86.55
C GLY A 388 35.55 31.63 -87.00
N ALA A 389 36.17 32.33 -86.05
CA ALA A 389 37.13 33.40 -86.35
C ALA A 389 38.38 32.87 -87.07
N LYS A 390 38.90 31.70 -86.66
CA LYS A 390 40.00 31.02 -87.36
C LYS A 390 39.63 30.61 -88.78
N ALA A 391 38.40 30.12 -88.98
CA ALA A 391 37.90 29.80 -90.30
C ALA A 391 37.89 31.03 -91.22
N GLN A 392 37.38 32.18 -90.72
CA GLN A 392 37.41 33.44 -91.47
C GLN A 392 38.83 33.91 -91.78
N ALA A 393 39.73 33.86 -90.80
CA ALA A 393 41.13 34.23 -91.00
C ALA A 393 41.81 33.38 -92.09
N ARG A 394 41.51 32.07 -92.16
CA ARG A 394 42.00 31.18 -93.22
C ARG A 394 41.44 31.52 -94.60
N VAL A 395 40.16 31.88 -94.68
CA VAL A 395 39.54 32.36 -95.93
C VAL A 395 40.26 33.62 -96.42
N VAL A 396 40.47 34.61 -95.54
CA VAL A 396 41.20 35.84 -95.87
C VAL A 396 42.65 35.57 -96.29
N ALA A 397 43.30 34.54 -95.73
CA ALA A 397 44.64 34.11 -96.08
C ALA A 397 44.73 33.26 -97.38
N GLY A 398 43.64 33.11 -98.15
CA GLY A 398 43.61 32.35 -99.41
C GLY A 398 43.51 30.84 -99.23
N GLN A 399 43.30 30.33 -98.01
CA GLN A 399 43.08 28.91 -97.71
C GLN A 399 41.57 28.59 -97.62
N GLU A 400 40.81 28.97 -98.64
CA GLU A 400 39.34 29.02 -98.61
C GLU A 400 38.70 27.66 -98.27
N LEU A 401 39.18 26.56 -98.86
CA LEU A 401 38.67 25.22 -98.58
C LEU A 401 38.92 24.77 -97.13
N LEU A 402 40.11 25.07 -96.58
CA LEU A 402 40.45 24.74 -95.19
C LEU A 402 39.70 25.63 -94.18
N GLY A 403 39.46 26.88 -94.55
CA GLY A 403 38.57 27.78 -93.82
C GLY A 403 37.14 27.25 -93.81
N LEU A 404 36.63 26.80 -94.96
CA LEU A 404 35.29 26.25 -95.08
C LEU A 404 35.10 24.97 -94.26
N VAL A 405 36.03 24.00 -94.35
CA VAL A 405 35.97 22.76 -93.55
C VAL A 405 35.96 23.08 -92.05
N GLN A 406 36.74 24.07 -91.61
CA GLN A 406 36.75 24.50 -90.21
C GLN A 406 35.43 25.18 -89.82
N GLY A 407 34.87 26.02 -90.69
CA GLY A 407 33.58 26.67 -90.47
C GLY A 407 32.40 25.70 -90.37
N ILE A 408 32.34 24.71 -91.25
CA ILE A 408 31.34 23.63 -91.20
C ILE A 408 31.45 22.86 -89.88
N ARG A 409 32.68 22.56 -89.43
CA ARG A 409 32.92 21.89 -88.14
C ARG A 409 32.44 22.75 -86.96
N ALA A 410 32.71 24.05 -86.98
CA ALA A 410 32.23 24.99 -85.96
C ALA A 410 30.69 25.06 -85.95
N ALA A 411 30.06 25.11 -87.13
CA ALA A 411 28.60 25.09 -87.27
C ALA A 411 27.98 23.78 -86.75
N GLY A 412 28.62 22.64 -87.00
CA GLY A 412 28.18 21.34 -86.46
C GLY A 412 28.24 21.30 -84.92
N LYS A 413 29.31 21.84 -84.32
CA LYS A 413 29.41 22.01 -82.86
C LYS A 413 28.32 22.95 -82.32
N TYR A 414 28.06 24.05 -83.01
CA TYR A 414 26.96 24.97 -82.66
C TYR A 414 25.59 24.29 -82.69
N GLN A 415 25.32 23.48 -83.71
CA GLN A 415 24.06 22.73 -83.79
C GLN A 415 23.90 21.77 -82.60
N GLN A 416 24.97 21.04 -82.23
CA GLN A 416 24.96 20.16 -81.06
C GLN A 416 24.71 20.92 -79.76
N LEU A 417 25.39 22.04 -79.54
CA LEU A 417 25.17 22.90 -78.39
C LEU A 417 23.73 23.44 -78.37
N SER A 418 23.24 23.94 -79.50
CA SER A 418 21.87 24.46 -79.61
C SER A 418 20.79 23.40 -79.35
N ALA A 419 21.03 22.14 -79.72
CA ALA A 419 20.11 21.04 -79.46
C ALA A 419 20.03 20.70 -77.97
N LYS A 420 21.16 20.72 -77.25
CA LYS A 420 21.20 20.54 -75.78
C LYS A 420 20.40 21.63 -75.05
N LEU A 421 20.33 22.83 -75.63
CA LEU A 421 19.71 24.01 -75.02
C LEU A 421 18.21 24.17 -75.31
N LYS A 422 17.67 23.54 -76.36
CA LYS A 422 16.23 23.64 -76.70
C LYS A 422 15.29 23.11 -75.60
N GLY A 423 15.80 22.34 -74.64
CA GLY A 423 15.04 21.82 -73.50
C GLY A 423 15.23 22.62 -72.20
N THR A 424 16.03 23.69 -72.20
CA THR A 424 16.29 24.50 -70.99
C THR A 424 15.55 25.84 -71.06
N ASN A 425 15.11 26.35 -69.91
CA ASN A 425 14.50 27.70 -69.78
C ASN A 425 15.56 28.83 -69.83
N GLN A 426 16.76 28.55 -70.36
CA GLN A 426 17.87 29.50 -70.38
C GLN A 426 17.79 30.42 -71.60
N GLN A 427 17.92 31.73 -71.37
CA GLN A 427 17.97 32.70 -72.46
C GLN A 427 19.33 32.64 -73.19
N PRO A 428 19.35 32.82 -74.53
CA PRO A 428 20.60 32.84 -75.28
C PRO A 428 21.52 33.97 -74.80
N THR A 429 22.74 33.63 -74.42
CA THR A 429 23.76 34.62 -74.03
C THR A 429 24.34 35.33 -75.26
N PRO A 430 24.93 36.53 -75.11
CA PRO A 430 25.62 37.25 -76.18
C PRO A 430 26.64 36.37 -76.92
N GLU A 431 27.39 35.56 -76.18
CA GLU A 431 28.41 34.66 -76.70
C GLU A 431 27.80 33.61 -77.65
N TRP A 432 26.61 33.11 -77.34
CA TRP A 432 25.91 32.14 -78.20
C TRP A 432 25.36 32.77 -79.46
N MET A 433 24.83 34.00 -79.36
CA MET A 433 24.35 34.74 -80.52
C MET A 433 25.50 35.04 -81.49
N GLU A 434 26.65 35.40 -80.95
CA GLU A 434 27.84 35.66 -81.74
C GLU A 434 28.42 34.37 -82.34
N ALA A 435 28.44 33.25 -81.61
CA ALA A 435 28.83 31.94 -82.17
C ALA A 435 27.94 31.54 -83.37
N LYS A 436 26.63 31.79 -83.26
CA LYS A 436 25.67 31.59 -84.36
C LYS A 436 25.99 32.48 -85.56
N LEU A 437 26.24 33.77 -85.31
CA LEU A 437 26.51 34.74 -86.37
C LEU A 437 27.81 34.40 -87.12
N GLN A 438 28.86 34.06 -86.38
CA GLN A 438 30.17 33.71 -86.94
C GLN A 438 30.11 32.44 -87.80
N THR A 439 29.40 31.41 -87.33
CA THR A 439 29.20 30.17 -88.10
C THR A 439 28.33 30.41 -89.34
N GLN A 440 27.30 31.24 -89.25
CA GLN A 440 26.46 31.62 -90.39
C GLN A 440 27.24 32.43 -91.44
N ALA A 441 28.09 33.36 -91.01
CA ALA A 441 28.93 34.17 -91.90
C ALA A 441 29.88 33.28 -92.72
N VAL A 442 30.56 32.31 -92.10
CA VAL A 442 31.45 31.38 -92.82
C VAL A 442 30.68 30.48 -93.79
N LEU A 443 29.48 30.04 -93.42
CA LEU A 443 28.61 29.23 -94.30
C LEU A 443 28.01 30.01 -95.46
N THR A 444 27.86 31.33 -95.34
CA THR A 444 27.31 32.16 -96.44
C THR A 444 28.32 32.31 -97.59
N ASN A 445 29.62 32.22 -97.28
CA ASN A 445 30.71 32.23 -98.27
C ASN A 445 30.77 30.94 -99.13
N VAL A 446 30.02 29.88 -98.77
CA VAL A 446 29.96 28.60 -99.48
C VAL A 446 29.55 28.75 -100.94
N TYR A 447 28.69 29.74 -101.26
CA TYR A 447 28.18 29.93 -102.62
C TYR A 447 29.22 30.50 -103.62
N GLY A 448 30.39 30.96 -103.14
CA GLY A 448 31.46 31.51 -103.97
C GLY A 448 32.71 30.64 -104.09
N ILE A 449 32.86 29.60 -103.25
CA ILE A 449 34.09 28.80 -103.20
C ILE A 449 34.01 27.67 -104.24
N GLN A 450 34.83 27.76 -105.30
CA GLN A 450 35.04 26.66 -106.23
C GLN A 450 36.36 25.96 -105.92
N GLU A 451 36.30 24.71 -105.45
CA GLU A 451 37.50 23.88 -105.34
C GLU A 451 38.02 23.56 -106.74
N ARG A 452 39.23 24.02 -107.07
CA ARG A 452 39.86 23.80 -108.38
C ARG A 452 41.00 22.79 -108.34
N ASN A 453 40.90 21.81 -107.44
CA ASN A 453 41.83 20.67 -107.17
C ASN A 453 42.84 20.93 -106.03
N SER A 454 42.83 20.03 -105.04
CA SER A 454 43.77 19.97 -103.91
C SER A 454 44.62 18.69 -103.97
N VAL A 455 45.95 18.80 -103.83
CA VAL A 455 46.87 17.67 -103.67
C VAL A 455 47.40 17.67 -102.24
N LYS A 456 47.30 16.54 -101.52
CA LYS A 456 47.69 16.44 -100.10
C LYS A 456 49.21 16.62 -99.94
N SER A 457 49.63 17.53 -99.07
CA SER A 457 51.06 17.72 -98.74
C SER A 457 51.58 16.55 -97.90
N ASN A 458 52.06 15.48 -98.55
CA ASN A 458 53.01 14.50 -98.03
C ASN A 458 53.49 13.55 -99.16
N GLN A 459 53.86 14.10 -100.32
CA GLN A 459 54.25 13.31 -101.51
C GLN A 459 55.69 13.57 -102.00
N GLY A 460 56.60 13.99 -101.10
CA GLY A 460 57.99 14.30 -101.47
C GLY A 460 58.11 15.51 -102.40
N SER A 461 59.29 15.73 -102.99
CA SER A 461 59.53 16.86 -103.91
C SER A 461 58.85 16.61 -105.26
N VAL A 462 57.90 17.48 -105.62
CA VAL A 462 57.29 17.54 -106.96
C VAL A 462 58.31 18.15 -107.92
N ARG A 463 58.62 17.45 -109.02
CA ARG A 463 59.61 17.91 -110.01
C ARG A 463 58.99 18.56 -111.24
N SER A 464 57.76 18.20 -111.56
CA SER A 464 57.03 18.77 -112.69
C SER A 464 55.55 18.86 -112.38
N VAL A 465 54.93 19.92 -112.91
CA VAL A 465 53.49 20.14 -112.88
C VAL A 465 53.09 20.58 -114.27
N ASN A 466 52.01 20.00 -114.79
CA ASN A 466 51.43 20.46 -116.05
C ASN A 466 49.91 20.62 -115.92
N PHE A 467 49.38 21.60 -116.64
CA PHE A 467 47.96 21.91 -116.68
C PHE A 467 47.38 21.37 -117.98
N SER A 468 46.20 20.77 -117.92
CA SER A 468 45.45 20.49 -119.15
C SER A 468 45.14 21.82 -119.86
N PRO A 469 45.13 21.87 -121.19
CA PRO A 469 44.90 23.12 -121.94
C PRO A 469 43.56 23.81 -121.63
N ASP A 470 42.56 23.05 -121.18
CA ASP A 470 41.26 23.56 -120.75
C ASP A 470 41.25 24.08 -119.29
N GLY A 471 42.38 23.97 -118.60
CA GLY A 471 42.59 24.44 -117.23
C GLY A 471 41.84 23.64 -116.16
N LYS A 472 41.27 22.48 -116.50
CA LYS A 472 40.41 21.70 -115.58
C LYS A 472 41.14 20.61 -114.81
N THR A 473 42.29 20.13 -115.30
CA THR A 473 43.05 19.03 -114.70
C THR A 473 44.50 19.44 -114.46
N ILE A 474 45.07 19.01 -113.34
CA ILE A 474 46.49 19.14 -113.03
C ILE A 474 47.06 17.74 -112.88
N VAL A 475 48.22 17.49 -113.48
CA VAL A 475 49.01 16.27 -113.26
C VAL A 475 50.34 16.69 -112.64
N SER A 476 50.69 16.06 -111.52
CA SER A 476 51.97 16.26 -110.82
C SER A 476 52.83 15.00 -110.96
N GLY A 477 54.11 15.19 -111.32
CA GLY A 477 55.10 14.11 -111.34
C GLY A 477 56.00 14.17 -110.11
N GLY A 478 55.98 13.12 -109.29
CA GLY A 478 56.68 13.02 -108.01
C GLY A 478 57.63 11.82 -107.90
N TYR A 479 58.49 11.84 -106.87
CA TYR A 479 59.37 10.69 -106.55
C TYR A 479 58.64 9.51 -105.92
N ASP A 480 57.35 9.67 -105.60
CA ASP A 480 56.51 8.65 -104.99
C ASP A 480 55.84 7.71 -106.01
N GLY A 481 56.23 7.82 -107.29
CA GLY A 481 55.73 6.96 -108.37
C GLY A 481 54.41 7.41 -108.97
N THR A 482 54.02 8.68 -108.75
CA THR A 482 52.88 9.35 -109.41
C THR A 482 53.31 10.35 -110.48
#